data_AF-A0A1V6FL70-F1
#
_entry.id   AF-A0A1V6FL70-F1
#
_cell.length_a   1.000
_cell.length_b   1.000
_cell.length_c   1.000
_cell.angle_alpha   90.00
_cell.angle_beta   90.00
_cell.angle_gamma   90.00
#
_symmetry.space_group_name_H-M   'P 1'
#
loop_
_entity.id
_entity.type
_entity.pdbx_description
1 polymer ?
#
loop_
_entity_poly.entity_id
_entity_poly.type
_entity_poly.pdbx_seq_one_letter_code
_entity_poly.pdbx_strand_id
1 'polypeptide(L)'
;MVTPGQPVSLYNDMDFFVFTRNAGRRRRRRLDSRLGPLAESWSNRLGIDMDIAPAREVSRLPGLPTTLMYQELRRGHCYVFAVEDVVEKIPLVPPSALPILEGMRLHMNRGSGLLQASQLLAGAGPTGPEERDFVWRNLHKCALGCGDALLIAAGQYDFDLSIRRRRLPAVAERLGDSTASRSLCECYEAAVAFKAHPSRDVAGDASGLAACLRTLWRQVLTACLACRVPKAESLDLLGQLASAEMRGGVWWKNYLLNVVYGLVGVGGAGCAMPPQYWLLVRLDRLFAGETANPQEVVHFLTLWKRFN
;
A
#
# COMPACT_ATOMS: atom_id res chain seq x y z
N MET A 1 -24.85 10.95 9.95
CA MET A 1 -25.21 12.25 10.55
C MET A 1 -24.30 12.46 11.75
N VAL A 2 -23.56 13.56 11.81
CA VAL A 2 -22.75 13.91 12.99
C VAL A 2 -23.64 14.71 13.92
N THR A 3 -23.97 14.15 15.09
CA THR A 3 -24.75 14.83 16.11
C THR A 3 -23.87 15.92 16.75
N PRO A 4 -24.31 17.18 16.81
CA PRO A 4 -23.56 18.24 17.47
C PRO A 4 -23.30 17.87 18.94
N GLY A 5 -22.03 17.91 19.37
CA GLY A 5 -21.64 17.66 20.76
C GLY A 5 -21.13 16.26 21.08
N GLN A 6 -21.20 15.29 20.16
CA GLN A 6 -20.39 14.08 20.30
C GLN A 6 -18.97 14.32 19.79
N PRO A 7 -17.92 13.92 20.53
CA PRO A 7 -16.56 13.99 20.02
C PRO A 7 -16.48 13.18 18.73
N VAL A 8 -16.16 13.84 17.62
CA VAL A 8 -15.80 13.12 16.39
C VAL A 8 -14.45 12.47 16.68
N SER A 9 -14.46 11.17 16.97
CA SER A 9 -13.23 10.40 17.08
C SER A 9 -12.66 10.24 15.68
N LEU A 10 -11.48 10.81 15.45
CA LEU A 10 -10.76 10.62 14.19
C LEU A 10 -10.44 9.14 14.03
N TYR A 11 -10.61 8.60 12.83
CA TYR A 11 -10.33 7.18 12.55
C TYR A 11 -9.17 7.00 11.57
N ASN A 12 -9.08 7.90 10.59
CA ASN A 12 -8.03 7.85 9.58
C ASN A 12 -6.77 8.54 10.07
N ASP A 13 -5.65 7.98 9.63
CA ASP A 13 -4.31 8.54 9.84
C ASP A 13 -4.20 9.92 9.14
N MET A 14 -3.29 10.77 9.61
CA MET A 14 -3.03 12.09 9.06
C MET A 14 -1.63 12.19 8.45
N ASP A 15 -1.56 12.39 7.14
CA ASP A 15 -0.30 12.53 6.41
C ASP A 15 0.01 14.01 6.09
N PHE A 16 1.13 14.51 6.60
CA PHE A 16 1.60 15.87 6.37
C PHE A 16 2.78 15.88 5.40
N PHE A 17 2.75 16.82 4.45
CA PHE A 17 3.84 17.06 3.50
C PHE A 17 4.46 18.42 3.75
N VAL A 18 5.77 18.44 4.00
CA VAL A 18 6.51 19.68 4.28
C VAL A 18 7.36 20.07 3.08
N PHE A 19 7.07 21.26 2.54
CA PHE A 19 7.82 21.85 1.44
C PHE A 19 8.59 23.08 1.93
N THR A 20 9.84 23.18 1.47
CA THR A 20 10.79 24.20 1.91
C THR A 20 11.42 24.90 0.71
N ARG A 21 11.71 26.19 0.84
CA ARG A 21 12.51 26.96 -0.11
C ARG A 21 13.91 27.17 0.40
N ASN A 22 14.89 27.09 -0.51
CA ASN A 22 16.29 27.39 -0.23
C ASN A 22 16.86 26.61 0.98
N ALA A 23 16.30 25.44 1.28
CA ALA A 23 16.73 24.60 2.38
C ALA A 23 17.65 23.48 1.87
N GLY A 24 18.96 23.69 2.07
CA GLY A 24 19.96 22.67 1.79
C GLY A 24 19.73 21.37 2.60
N ARG A 25 20.41 20.29 2.19
CA ARG A 25 20.23 18.94 2.78
C ARG A 25 20.40 18.92 4.31
N ARG A 26 21.38 19.67 4.85
CA ARG A 26 21.62 19.76 6.30
C ARG A 26 20.45 20.41 7.04
N ARG A 27 19.91 21.51 6.51
CA ARG A 27 18.77 22.22 7.11
C ARG A 27 17.51 21.36 7.10
N ARG A 28 17.24 20.65 6.00
CA ARG A 28 16.10 19.72 5.90
C ARG A 28 16.21 18.57 6.89
N ARG A 29 17.39 17.93 7.01
CA ARG A 29 17.62 16.90 8.04
C ARG A 29 17.38 17.39 9.47
N ARG A 30 17.78 18.62 9.79
CA ARG A 30 17.53 19.23 11.10
C ARG A 30 16.05 19.52 11.33
N LEU A 31 15.30 19.79 10.27
CA LEU A 31 13.85 19.94 10.32
C LEU A 31 13.20 18.57 10.55
N ASP A 32 13.58 17.56 9.76
CA ASP A 32 13.08 16.18 9.89
C ASP A 32 13.29 15.63 11.30
N SER A 33 14.45 15.87 11.92
CA SER A 33 14.73 15.45 13.30
C SER A 33 13.85 16.10 14.36
N ARG A 34 13.18 17.22 14.03
CA ARG A 34 12.22 17.91 14.91
C ARG A 34 10.77 17.56 14.57
N LEU A 35 10.49 17.27 13.30
CA LEU A 35 9.15 16.88 12.85
C LEU A 35 8.77 15.49 13.34
N GLY A 36 9.71 14.54 13.44
CA GLY A 36 9.42 13.20 13.97
C GLY A 36 8.82 13.20 15.39
N PRO A 37 9.49 13.81 16.40
CA PRO A 37 8.93 13.91 17.75
C PRO A 37 7.62 14.71 17.83
N LEU A 38 7.45 15.71 16.95
CA LEU A 38 6.20 16.44 16.84
C LEU A 38 5.08 15.53 16.33
N ALA A 39 5.38 14.69 15.32
CA ALA A 39 4.45 13.72 14.77
C ALA A 39 3.93 12.78 15.87
N GLU A 40 4.85 12.15 16.59
CA GLU A 40 4.58 11.24 17.70
C GLU A 40 3.76 11.89 18.83
N SER A 41 4.13 13.11 19.24
CA SER A 41 3.41 13.85 20.29
C SER A 41 1.95 14.11 19.91
N TRP A 42 1.67 14.41 18.65
CA TRP A 42 0.30 14.63 18.17
C TRP A 42 -0.44 13.32 17.95
N SER A 43 0.21 12.27 17.49
CA SER A 43 -0.40 10.94 17.39
C SER A 43 -0.95 10.50 18.75
N ASN A 44 -0.13 10.61 19.81
CA ASN A 44 -0.51 10.28 21.18
C ASN A 44 -1.68 11.15 21.69
N ARG A 45 -1.71 12.43 21.30
CA ARG A 45 -2.76 13.36 21.72
C ARG A 45 -4.08 13.12 21.00
N LEU A 46 -4.03 12.75 19.72
CA LEU A 46 -5.21 12.58 18.86
C LEU A 46 -5.76 11.15 18.88
N GLY A 47 -4.97 10.17 19.33
CA GLY A 47 -5.35 8.75 19.32
C GLY A 47 -5.47 8.18 17.90
N ILE A 48 -4.75 8.77 16.95
CA ILE A 48 -4.60 8.34 15.55
C ILE A 48 -3.15 8.54 15.11
N ASP A 49 -2.70 7.81 14.10
CA ASP A 49 -1.35 7.99 13.58
C ASP A 49 -1.26 9.30 12.78
N MET A 50 -0.32 10.16 13.15
CA MET A 50 0.10 11.32 12.37
C MET A 50 1.51 11.07 11.83
N ASP A 51 1.66 11.12 10.51
CA ASP A 51 2.95 11.06 9.84
C ASP A 51 3.30 12.42 9.21
N ILE A 52 4.56 12.81 9.33
CA ILE A 52 5.10 14.00 8.67
C ILE A 52 6.23 13.55 7.74
N ALA A 53 5.93 13.58 6.44
CA ALA A 53 6.88 13.20 5.42
C ALA A 53 8.16 14.07 5.47
N PRO A 54 9.35 13.50 5.18
CA PRO A 54 10.59 14.25 5.19
C PRO A 54 10.53 15.50 4.31
N ALA A 55 11.07 16.60 4.81
CA ALA A 55 10.99 17.89 4.17
C ALA A 55 11.61 17.87 2.76
N ARG A 56 10.84 18.38 1.79
CA ARG A 56 11.26 18.46 0.39
C ARG A 56 11.52 19.90 -0.02
N GLU A 57 12.41 20.05 -0.98
CA GLU A 57 12.72 21.37 -1.53
C GLU A 57 11.81 21.57 -2.75
N VAL A 58 11.25 22.77 -2.89
CA VAL A 58 10.23 23.12 -3.90
C VAL A 58 10.74 22.99 -5.34
N SER A 59 11.99 23.36 -5.61
CA SER A 59 12.64 23.18 -6.92
C SER A 59 12.77 21.71 -7.36
N ARG A 60 12.56 20.74 -6.46
CA ARG A 60 12.53 19.31 -6.81
C ARG A 60 11.15 18.79 -7.21
N LEU A 61 10.08 19.54 -6.96
CA LEU A 61 8.71 19.09 -7.22
C LEU A 61 8.45 18.75 -8.70
N PRO A 62 8.93 19.55 -9.68
CA PRO A 62 8.72 19.23 -11.10
C PRO A 62 9.35 17.92 -11.56
N GLY A 63 10.36 17.43 -10.85
CA GLY A 63 11.06 16.17 -11.16
C GLY A 63 10.63 14.99 -10.28
N LEU A 64 9.54 15.11 -9.52
CA LEU A 64 9.05 14.00 -8.72
C LEU A 64 8.52 12.87 -9.60
N PRO A 65 8.70 11.61 -9.18
CA PRO A 65 8.13 10.47 -9.89
C PRO A 65 6.60 10.52 -9.86
N THR A 66 5.98 9.98 -10.91
CA THR A 66 4.54 9.78 -11.01
C THR A 66 4.10 8.65 -10.08
N THR A 67 3.92 8.95 -8.80
CA THR A 67 3.45 7.98 -7.80
C THR A 67 1.99 8.23 -7.43
N LEU A 68 1.30 7.17 -7.00
CA LEU A 68 -0.08 7.27 -6.51
C LEU A 68 -0.19 8.32 -5.38
N MET A 69 0.74 8.26 -4.42
CA MET A 69 0.82 9.21 -3.30
C MET A 69 0.89 10.67 -3.76
N TYR A 70 1.75 11.02 -4.72
CA TYR A 70 1.85 12.40 -5.20
C TYR A 70 0.66 12.83 -6.05
N GLN A 71 0.05 11.89 -6.77
CA GLN A 71 -1.16 12.17 -7.53
C GLN A 71 -2.39 12.38 -6.63
N GLU A 72 -2.50 11.65 -5.53
CA GLU A 72 -3.51 11.87 -4.48
C GLU A 72 -3.25 13.19 -3.76
N LEU A 73 -2.00 13.47 -3.36
CA LEU A 73 -1.61 14.75 -2.77
C LEU A 73 -1.98 15.92 -3.68
N ARG A 74 -1.66 15.86 -4.98
CA ARG A 74 -1.95 16.94 -5.93
C ARG A 74 -3.43 17.28 -6.06
N ARG A 75 -4.31 16.32 -5.75
CA ARG A 75 -5.77 16.42 -5.97
C ARG A 75 -6.56 16.66 -4.68
N GLY A 76 -6.06 16.20 -3.54
CA GLY A 76 -6.83 16.16 -2.29
C GLY A 76 -6.14 16.81 -1.10
N HIS A 77 -5.07 17.59 -1.31
CA HIS A 77 -4.40 18.26 -0.20
C HIS A 77 -5.26 19.36 0.43
N CYS A 78 -5.03 19.60 1.72
CA CYS A 78 -5.48 20.78 2.42
C CYS A 78 -4.26 21.56 2.92
N TYR A 79 -4.28 22.87 2.74
CA TYR A 79 -3.20 23.73 3.23
C TYR A 79 -3.39 24.04 4.71
N VAL A 80 -2.47 23.52 5.52
CA VAL A 80 -2.35 23.90 6.95
C VAL A 80 -1.56 25.19 7.10
N PHE A 81 -0.53 25.37 6.28
CA PHE A 81 0.25 26.61 6.17
C PHE A 81 0.82 26.73 4.76
N ALA A 82 0.50 27.82 4.05
CA ALA A 82 1.02 28.09 2.72
C ALA A 82 1.14 29.59 2.45
N VAL A 83 2.23 29.98 1.78
CA VAL A 83 2.43 31.33 1.24
C VAL A 83 2.08 31.37 -0.25
N GLU A 84 2.05 30.21 -0.90
CA GLU A 84 1.77 30.00 -2.32
C GLU A 84 1.42 28.52 -2.55
N ASP A 85 0.77 28.23 -3.68
CA ASP A 85 0.46 26.86 -4.08
C ASP A 85 1.70 26.20 -4.74
N VAL A 86 2.50 25.51 -3.93
CA VAL A 86 3.67 24.76 -4.41
C VAL A 86 3.30 23.37 -4.92
N VAL A 87 2.15 22.85 -4.51
CA VAL A 87 1.68 21.52 -4.90
C VAL A 87 1.37 21.48 -6.40
N GLU A 88 1.04 22.62 -7.01
CA GLU A 88 0.89 22.74 -8.48
C GLU A 88 2.11 22.35 -9.29
N LYS A 89 3.30 22.39 -8.69
CA LYS A 89 4.56 22.02 -9.36
C LYS A 89 4.76 20.52 -9.43
N ILE A 90 3.94 19.72 -8.74
CA ILE A 90 3.95 18.27 -8.86
C ILE A 90 3.32 17.89 -10.21
N PRO A 91 4.00 17.08 -11.05
CA PRO A 91 3.46 16.66 -12.33
C PRO A 91 2.08 16.02 -12.19
N LEU A 92 1.13 16.43 -13.02
CA LEU A 92 -0.22 15.85 -13.07
C LEU A 92 -0.32 14.86 -14.23
N VAL A 93 -0.75 13.64 -13.94
CA VAL A 93 -1.04 12.63 -14.98
C VAL A 93 -2.48 12.15 -14.87
N PRO A 94 -3.11 11.68 -15.96
CA PRO A 94 -4.40 11.01 -15.86
C PRO A 94 -4.28 9.70 -15.04
N PRO A 95 -5.36 9.24 -14.36
CA PRO A 95 -5.35 8.00 -13.58
C PRO A 95 -4.85 6.77 -14.34
N SER A 96 -5.21 6.66 -15.63
CA SER A 96 -4.81 5.56 -16.52
C SER A 96 -3.31 5.52 -16.83
N ALA A 97 -2.58 6.60 -16.57
CA ALA A 97 -1.14 6.69 -16.73
C ALA A 97 -0.36 6.38 -15.44
N LEU A 98 -1.04 6.00 -14.36
CA LEU A 98 -0.36 5.50 -13.17
C LEU A 98 0.45 4.24 -13.53
N PRO A 99 1.74 4.17 -13.16
CA PRO A 99 2.54 2.98 -13.39
C PRO A 99 1.94 1.78 -12.66
N ILE A 100 1.99 0.59 -13.26
CA ILE A 100 1.56 -0.66 -12.61
C ILE A 100 2.32 -0.89 -11.29
N LEU A 101 3.55 -0.40 -11.21
CA LEU A 101 4.39 -0.45 -10.01
C LEU A 101 3.69 0.17 -8.79
N GLU A 102 2.86 1.19 -8.98
CA GLU A 102 2.10 1.80 -7.89
C GLU A 102 1.00 0.85 -7.38
N GLY A 103 0.34 0.14 -8.28
CA GLY A 103 -0.56 -0.96 -7.92
C GLY A 103 0.16 -2.08 -7.17
N MET A 104 1.36 -2.46 -7.62
CA MET A 104 2.16 -3.52 -6.96
C MET A 104 2.65 -3.10 -5.57
N ARG A 105 3.09 -1.84 -5.41
CA ARG A 105 3.47 -1.28 -4.09
C ARG A 105 2.27 -1.24 -3.15
N LEU A 106 1.11 -0.77 -3.64
CA LEU A 106 -0.13 -0.77 -2.88
C LEU A 106 -0.50 -2.19 -2.44
N HIS A 107 -0.45 -3.15 -3.38
CA HIS A 107 -0.78 -4.55 -3.13
C HIS A 107 0.15 -5.19 -2.10
N MET A 108 1.47 -4.96 -2.21
CA MET A 108 2.46 -5.39 -1.22
C MET A 108 2.14 -4.82 0.17
N ASN A 109 1.90 -3.51 0.26
CA ASN A 109 1.65 -2.85 1.54
C ASN A 109 0.37 -3.34 2.20
N ARG A 110 -0.67 -3.62 1.40
CA ARG A 110 -1.93 -4.18 1.87
C ARG A 110 -1.79 -5.64 2.31
N GLY A 111 -1.01 -6.42 1.58
CA GLY A 111 -0.70 -7.79 1.96
C GLY A 111 0.13 -7.87 3.26
N SER A 112 1.06 -6.94 3.51
CA SER A 112 1.77 -6.87 4.80
C SER A 112 0.82 -6.66 5.98
N GLY A 113 -0.18 -5.77 5.84
CA GLY A 113 -1.21 -5.58 6.87
C GLY A 113 -2.08 -6.82 7.09
N LEU A 114 -2.49 -7.49 6.00
CA LEU A 114 -3.19 -8.78 6.07
C LEU A 114 -2.37 -9.86 6.78
N LEU A 115 -1.06 -9.91 6.52
CA LEU A 115 -0.16 -10.84 7.19
C LEU A 115 -0.10 -10.58 8.70
N GLN A 116 0.05 -9.32 9.12
CA GLN A 116 0.05 -8.95 10.55
C GLN A 116 -1.30 -9.30 11.22
N ALA A 117 -2.42 -8.99 10.57
CA ALA A 117 -3.75 -9.34 11.07
C ALA A 117 -3.93 -10.87 11.19
N SER A 118 -3.43 -11.63 10.21
CA SER A 118 -3.47 -13.09 10.21
C SER A 118 -2.65 -13.69 11.36
N GLN A 119 -1.51 -13.09 11.72
CA GLN A 119 -0.70 -13.54 12.86
C GLN A 119 -1.41 -13.35 14.19
N LEU A 120 -2.08 -12.20 14.38
CA LEU A 120 -2.87 -11.96 15.60
C LEU A 120 -4.02 -12.97 15.73
N LEU A 121 -4.71 -13.24 14.62
CA LEU A 121 -5.79 -14.23 14.59
C LEU A 121 -5.30 -15.66 14.87
N ALA A 122 -4.13 -16.04 14.35
CA ALA A 122 -3.57 -17.39 14.53
C ALA A 122 -2.90 -17.62 15.91
N GLY A 123 -2.58 -16.55 16.64
CA GLY A 123 -1.99 -16.62 17.98
C GLY A 123 -3.05 -16.88 19.07
N ALA A 124 -3.05 -16.06 20.12
CA ALA A 124 -4.08 -16.10 21.17
C ALA A 124 -5.42 -15.48 20.72
N GLY A 125 -5.51 -14.98 19.48
CA GLY A 125 -6.59 -14.12 19.02
C GLY A 125 -6.48 -12.69 19.59
N PRO A 126 -7.29 -11.74 19.06
CA PRO A 126 -7.32 -10.36 19.56
C PRO A 126 -7.92 -10.30 20.97
N THR A 127 -7.13 -9.85 21.93
CA THR A 127 -7.41 -9.80 23.37
C THR A 127 -8.29 -8.62 23.79
N GLY A 128 -8.39 -7.58 22.94
CA GLY A 128 -9.13 -6.36 23.26
C GLY A 128 -9.69 -5.64 22.02
N PRO A 129 -10.48 -4.58 22.23
CA PRO A 129 -11.09 -3.80 21.15
C PRO A 129 -10.08 -3.22 20.16
N GLU A 130 -8.92 -2.77 20.62
CA GLU A 130 -7.88 -2.19 19.76
C GLU A 130 -7.28 -3.22 18.79
N GLU A 131 -7.01 -4.44 19.26
CA GLU A 131 -6.50 -5.52 18.41
C GLU A 131 -7.57 -5.99 17.42
N ARG A 132 -8.85 -6.02 17.83
CA ARG A 132 -9.97 -6.31 16.93
C ARG A 132 -10.11 -5.25 15.84
N ASP A 133 -10.06 -3.97 16.20
CA ASP A 133 -10.08 -2.86 15.24
C ASP A 133 -8.88 -2.97 14.29
N PHE A 134 -7.68 -3.23 14.81
CA PHE A 134 -6.49 -3.42 13.99
C PHE A 134 -6.69 -4.52 12.94
N VAL A 135 -7.24 -5.68 13.33
CA VAL A 135 -7.54 -6.78 12.41
C VAL A 135 -8.51 -6.32 11.33
N TRP A 136 -9.71 -5.87 11.70
CA TRP A 136 -10.76 -5.50 10.75
C TRP A 136 -10.34 -4.36 9.82
N ARG A 137 -9.67 -3.34 10.36
CA ARG A 137 -9.10 -2.23 9.59
C ARG A 137 -8.13 -2.72 8.53
N ASN A 138 -7.24 -3.65 8.87
CA ASN A 138 -6.28 -4.22 7.91
C ASN A 138 -6.95 -5.12 6.87
N LEU A 139 -7.97 -5.91 7.24
CA LEU A 139 -8.73 -6.72 6.27
C LEU A 139 -9.46 -5.84 5.25
N HIS A 140 -10.15 -4.79 5.68
CA HIS A 140 -10.82 -3.86 4.76
C HIS A 140 -9.81 -3.04 3.93
N LYS A 141 -8.70 -2.58 4.54
CA LYS A 141 -7.60 -1.95 3.78
C LYS A 141 -7.06 -2.93 2.72
N CYS A 142 -6.99 -4.23 3.01
CA CYS A 142 -6.56 -5.24 2.05
C CYS A 142 -7.56 -5.42 0.90
N ALA A 143 -8.85 -5.56 1.20
CA ALA A 143 -9.89 -5.68 0.17
C ALA A 143 -9.89 -4.49 -0.79
N LEU A 144 -9.80 -3.25 -0.28
CA LEU A 144 -9.66 -2.05 -1.10
C LEU A 144 -8.39 -2.09 -1.95
N GLY A 145 -7.25 -2.45 -1.35
CA GLY A 145 -5.98 -2.54 -2.07
C GLY A 145 -5.98 -3.54 -3.20
N CYS A 146 -6.61 -4.71 -3.00
CA CYS A 146 -6.76 -5.72 -4.05
C CYS A 146 -7.52 -5.16 -5.26
N GLY A 147 -8.67 -4.52 -5.04
CA GLY A 147 -9.44 -3.93 -6.14
C GLY A 147 -8.71 -2.75 -6.81
N ASP A 148 -8.10 -1.87 -6.02
CA ASP A 148 -7.37 -0.71 -6.53
C ASP A 148 -6.12 -1.12 -7.33
N ALA A 149 -5.36 -2.12 -6.87
CA ALA A 149 -4.20 -2.64 -7.57
C ALA A 149 -4.58 -3.23 -8.93
N LEU A 150 -5.67 -4.00 -8.99
CA LEU A 150 -6.18 -4.58 -10.23
C LEU A 150 -6.67 -3.49 -11.21
N LEU A 151 -7.36 -2.47 -10.70
CA LEU A 151 -7.78 -1.31 -11.50
C LEU A 151 -6.57 -0.54 -12.06
N ILE A 152 -5.51 -0.34 -11.27
CA ILE A 152 -4.27 0.31 -11.74
C ILE A 152 -3.62 -0.54 -12.84
N ALA A 153 -3.46 -1.85 -12.60
CA ALA A 153 -2.86 -2.76 -13.57
C ALA A 153 -3.62 -2.79 -14.91
N ALA A 154 -4.95 -2.73 -14.86
CA ALA A 154 -5.81 -2.67 -16.03
C ALA A 154 -5.92 -1.27 -16.69
N GLY A 155 -5.28 -0.24 -16.13
CA GLY A 155 -5.39 1.15 -16.61
C GLY A 155 -6.78 1.77 -16.42
N GLN A 156 -7.59 1.20 -15.51
CA GLN A 156 -8.98 1.58 -15.24
C GLN A 156 -9.18 2.30 -13.89
N TYR A 157 -8.09 2.50 -13.13
CA TYR A 157 -8.11 3.23 -11.87
C TYR A 157 -8.66 4.65 -12.03
N ASP A 158 -9.23 5.16 -10.94
CA ASP A 158 -9.66 6.55 -10.83
C ASP A 158 -9.45 7.04 -9.40
N PHE A 159 -9.20 8.34 -9.22
CA PHE A 159 -9.08 8.90 -7.86
C PHE A 159 -10.44 8.95 -7.17
N ASP A 160 -11.53 9.05 -7.95
CA ASP A 160 -12.89 8.97 -7.42
C ASP A 160 -13.26 7.51 -7.06
N LEU A 161 -13.58 7.29 -5.79
CA LEU A 161 -13.99 5.99 -5.27
C LEU A 161 -15.27 5.45 -5.91
N SER A 162 -16.22 6.32 -6.26
CA SER A 162 -17.47 5.93 -6.91
C SER A 162 -17.23 5.37 -8.32
N ILE A 163 -16.26 5.94 -9.04
CA ILE A 163 -15.86 5.48 -10.38
C ILE A 163 -15.17 4.13 -10.28
N ARG A 164 -14.26 3.96 -9.31
CA ARG A 164 -13.58 2.68 -9.06
C ARG A 164 -14.56 1.55 -8.76
N ARG A 165 -15.52 1.79 -7.84
CA ARG A 165 -16.60 0.84 -7.51
C ARG A 165 -17.37 0.39 -8.74
N ARG A 166 -17.76 1.34 -9.60
CA ARG A 166 -18.50 1.03 -10.83
C ARG A 166 -17.67 0.24 -11.86
N ARG A 167 -16.36 0.49 -11.94
CA ARG A 167 -15.47 -0.18 -12.90
C ARG A 167 -15.00 -1.56 -12.44
N LEU A 168 -14.90 -1.78 -11.13
CA LEU A 168 -14.31 -3.00 -10.57
C LEU A 168 -14.93 -4.30 -11.10
N PRO A 169 -16.27 -4.46 -11.21
CA PRO A 169 -16.85 -5.72 -11.70
C PRO A 169 -16.33 -6.14 -13.07
N ALA A 170 -16.25 -5.20 -14.02
CA ALA A 170 -15.75 -5.50 -15.37
C ALA A 170 -14.27 -5.88 -15.38
N VAL A 171 -13.48 -5.32 -14.46
CA VAL A 171 -12.05 -5.63 -14.34
C VAL A 171 -11.82 -6.93 -13.57
N ALA A 172 -12.67 -7.26 -12.59
CA ALA A 172 -12.59 -8.46 -11.79
C ALA A 172 -12.72 -9.75 -12.62
N GLU A 173 -13.42 -9.72 -13.76
CA GLU A 173 -13.47 -10.84 -14.71
C GLU A 173 -12.08 -11.32 -15.18
N ARG A 174 -11.03 -10.48 -15.07
CA ARG A 174 -9.64 -10.86 -15.35
C ARG A 174 -9.08 -11.90 -14.38
N LEU A 175 -9.73 -12.16 -13.25
CA LEU A 175 -9.38 -13.26 -12.36
C LEU A 175 -9.62 -14.62 -13.02
N GLY A 176 -10.48 -14.70 -14.05
CA GLY A 176 -10.79 -15.92 -14.78
C GLY A 176 -11.60 -16.95 -14.00
N ASP A 177 -12.05 -16.61 -12.79
CA ASP A 177 -12.88 -17.42 -11.90
C ASP A 177 -14.04 -16.55 -11.40
N SER A 178 -15.28 -16.89 -11.78
CA SER A 178 -16.46 -16.11 -11.43
C SER A 178 -16.72 -16.03 -9.92
N THR A 179 -16.29 -17.03 -9.15
CA THR A 179 -16.40 -17.01 -7.68
C THR A 179 -15.41 -15.99 -7.11
N ALA A 180 -14.16 -16.03 -7.57
CA ALA A 180 -13.14 -15.06 -7.16
C ALA A 180 -13.53 -13.61 -7.54
N SER A 181 -14.06 -13.40 -8.76
CA SER A 181 -14.58 -12.11 -9.21
C SER A 181 -15.68 -11.58 -8.28
N ARG A 182 -16.65 -12.42 -7.94
CA ARG A 182 -17.74 -12.07 -7.04
C ARG A 182 -17.22 -11.73 -5.64
N SER A 183 -16.38 -12.59 -5.07
CA SER A 183 -15.81 -12.38 -3.73
C SER A 183 -14.98 -11.11 -3.65
N LEU A 184 -14.19 -10.78 -4.68
CA LEU A 184 -13.46 -9.51 -4.74
C LEU A 184 -14.42 -8.32 -4.71
N CYS A 185 -15.47 -8.34 -5.53
CA CYS A 185 -16.45 -7.26 -5.58
C CYS A 185 -17.19 -7.08 -4.25
N GLU A 186 -17.66 -8.17 -3.64
CA GLU A 186 -18.33 -8.15 -2.34
C GLU A 186 -17.42 -7.60 -1.23
N CYS A 187 -16.17 -8.09 -1.17
CA CYS A 187 -15.19 -7.60 -0.20
C CYS A 187 -14.86 -6.12 -0.40
N TYR A 188 -14.73 -5.67 -1.66
CA TYR A 188 -14.46 -4.27 -1.99
C TYR A 188 -15.62 -3.37 -1.58
N GLU A 189 -16.86 -3.76 -1.87
CA GLU A 189 -18.06 -3.03 -1.46
C GLU A 189 -18.20 -2.93 0.06
N ALA A 190 -17.96 -4.02 0.78
CA ALA A 190 -17.93 -4.00 2.24
C ALA A 190 -16.83 -3.06 2.78
N ALA A 191 -15.66 -3.05 2.16
CA ALA A 191 -14.55 -2.19 2.57
C ALA A 191 -14.77 -0.70 2.23
N VAL A 192 -15.50 -0.39 1.16
CA VAL A 192 -15.98 0.98 0.90
C VAL A 192 -16.93 1.43 2.00
N ALA A 193 -17.90 0.59 2.35
CA ALA A 193 -18.86 0.91 3.41
C ALA A 193 -18.13 1.16 4.74
N PHE A 194 -17.16 0.31 5.09
CA PHE A 194 -16.30 0.48 6.25
C PHE A 194 -15.47 1.76 6.19
N LYS A 195 -14.90 2.11 5.03
CA LYS A 195 -14.13 3.36 4.88
C LYS A 195 -14.99 4.61 5.10
N ALA A 196 -16.25 4.58 4.69
CA ALA A 196 -17.19 5.69 4.87
C ALA A 196 -17.70 5.78 6.33
N HIS A 197 -17.90 4.63 6.97
CA HIS A 197 -18.44 4.53 8.32
C HIS A 197 -17.65 3.49 9.12
N PRO A 198 -16.44 3.83 9.57
CA PRO A 198 -15.60 2.88 10.30
C PRO A 198 -16.22 2.58 11.66
N SER A 199 -16.11 1.33 12.10
CA SER A 199 -16.50 0.90 13.44
C SER A 199 -15.27 0.38 14.19
N ARG A 200 -15.05 0.90 15.40
CA ARG A 200 -14.03 0.42 16.35
C ARG A 200 -14.50 -0.78 17.18
N ASP A 201 -15.81 -1.06 17.16
CA ASP A 201 -16.42 -2.15 17.92
C ASP A 201 -16.99 -3.19 16.95
N VAL A 202 -16.08 -3.92 16.29
CA VAL A 202 -16.46 -5.04 15.42
C VAL A 202 -16.28 -6.32 16.22
N ALA A 203 -17.39 -6.82 16.77
CA ALA A 203 -17.47 -8.16 17.33
C ALA A 203 -17.60 -9.20 16.21
N GLY A 204 -16.85 -10.29 16.30
CA GLY A 204 -16.96 -11.41 15.36
C GLY A 204 -15.61 -12.04 15.02
N ASP A 205 -15.68 -13.29 14.57
CA ASP A 205 -14.53 -14.01 14.04
C ASP A 205 -14.18 -13.52 12.63
N ALA A 206 -12.98 -12.95 12.47
CA ALA A 206 -12.48 -12.43 11.22
C ALA A 206 -11.65 -13.46 10.41
N SER A 207 -11.46 -14.67 10.94
CA SER A 207 -10.58 -15.70 10.36
C SER A 207 -11.02 -16.13 8.96
N GLY A 208 -12.33 -16.29 8.74
CA GLY A 208 -12.88 -16.61 7.42
C GLY A 208 -12.58 -15.54 6.37
N LEU A 209 -12.76 -14.26 6.73
CA LEU A 209 -12.44 -13.14 5.84
C LEU A 209 -10.93 -13.05 5.57
N ALA A 210 -10.09 -13.24 6.59
CA ALA A 210 -8.64 -13.25 6.42
C ALA A 210 -8.19 -14.35 5.45
N ALA A 211 -8.72 -15.58 5.58
CA ALA A 211 -8.43 -16.69 4.67
C ALA A 211 -8.90 -16.40 3.23
N CYS A 212 -10.10 -15.83 3.07
CA CYS A 212 -10.62 -15.39 1.78
C CYS A 212 -9.70 -14.34 1.13
N LEU A 213 -9.33 -13.30 1.88
CA LEU A 213 -8.47 -12.23 1.38
C LEU A 213 -7.06 -12.70 1.04
N ARG A 214 -6.50 -13.68 1.77
CA ARG A 214 -5.21 -14.29 1.39
C ARG A 214 -5.29 -14.94 0.01
N THR A 215 -6.37 -15.66 -0.27
CA THR A 215 -6.61 -16.30 -1.57
C THR A 215 -6.80 -15.25 -2.66
N LEU A 216 -7.69 -14.29 -2.44
CA LEU A 216 -7.96 -13.19 -3.37
C LEU A 216 -6.71 -12.35 -3.66
N TRP A 217 -5.89 -12.07 -2.65
CA TRP A 217 -4.65 -11.30 -2.81
C TRP A 217 -3.71 -11.97 -3.82
N ARG A 218 -3.56 -13.30 -3.77
CA ARG A 218 -2.72 -14.05 -4.70
C ARG A 218 -3.31 -14.09 -6.11
N GLN A 219 -4.62 -14.31 -6.22
CA GLN A 219 -5.31 -14.29 -7.52
C GLN A 219 -5.21 -12.91 -8.19
N VAL A 220 -5.40 -11.84 -7.43
CA VAL A 220 -5.24 -10.45 -7.89
C VAL A 220 -3.80 -10.17 -8.30
N LEU A 221 -2.80 -10.64 -7.54
CA LEU A 221 -1.41 -10.49 -7.93
C LEU A 221 -1.18 -11.10 -9.33
N THR A 222 -1.58 -12.36 -9.52
CA THR A 222 -1.47 -13.05 -10.82
C THR A 222 -2.18 -12.29 -11.93
N ALA A 223 -3.43 -11.84 -11.71
CA ALA A 223 -4.21 -11.11 -12.71
C ALA A 223 -3.61 -9.72 -13.05
N CYS A 224 -3.06 -9.01 -12.06
CA CYS A 224 -2.37 -7.75 -12.31
C CYS A 224 -1.17 -7.96 -13.23
N LEU A 225 -0.38 -8.99 -12.97
CA LEU A 225 0.79 -9.31 -13.76
C LEU A 225 0.41 -9.74 -15.19
N ALA A 226 -0.68 -10.51 -15.34
CA ALA A 226 -1.21 -10.93 -16.64
C ALA A 226 -1.77 -9.77 -17.50
N CYS A 227 -2.09 -8.61 -16.90
CA CYS A 227 -2.53 -7.43 -17.66
C CYS A 227 -1.46 -6.89 -18.63
N ARG A 228 -0.19 -7.27 -18.46
CA ARG A 228 0.94 -6.72 -19.22
C ARG A 228 1.76 -7.76 -19.98
N VAL A 229 1.63 -9.05 -19.65
CA VAL A 229 2.34 -10.13 -20.34
C VAL A 229 1.34 -11.20 -20.79
N PRO A 230 1.10 -11.34 -22.11
CA PRO A 230 0.04 -12.21 -22.64
C PRO A 230 0.25 -13.73 -22.44
N LYS A 231 1.47 -14.17 -22.11
CA LYS A 231 1.83 -15.59 -21.88
C LYS A 231 2.98 -15.67 -20.88
N ALA A 232 2.70 -16.01 -19.63
CA ALA A 232 3.76 -16.33 -18.69
C ALA A 232 3.32 -17.37 -17.67
N GLU A 233 4.25 -18.28 -17.35
CA GLU A 233 4.19 -19.10 -16.16
C GLU A 233 4.63 -18.24 -14.94
N SER A 234 4.02 -18.49 -13.78
CA SER A 234 3.82 -17.52 -12.69
C SER A 234 5.07 -16.83 -12.10
N LEU A 235 6.24 -17.47 -12.14
CA LEU A 235 7.46 -16.95 -11.51
C LEU A 235 8.37 -16.12 -12.44
N ASP A 236 8.33 -16.37 -13.75
CA ASP A 236 9.11 -15.60 -14.74
C ASP A 236 8.46 -14.24 -15.06
N LEU A 237 7.15 -14.16 -14.84
CA LEU A 237 6.30 -13.01 -15.11
C LEU A 237 6.69 -11.75 -14.30
N LEU A 238 6.97 -11.96 -13.01
CA LEU A 238 7.47 -10.92 -12.13
C LEU A 238 8.82 -10.40 -12.65
N GLY A 239 9.71 -11.28 -13.14
CA GLY A 239 11.03 -10.95 -13.70
C GLY A 239 10.96 -10.17 -15.02
N GLN A 240 9.95 -10.42 -15.84
CA GLN A 240 9.70 -9.72 -17.09
C GLN A 240 9.18 -8.29 -16.87
N LEU A 241 8.18 -8.10 -15.99
CA LEU A 241 7.69 -6.76 -15.60
C LEU A 241 8.76 -5.91 -14.93
N ALA A 242 9.56 -6.58 -14.12
CA ALA A 242 10.77 -6.07 -13.52
C ALA A 242 11.74 -5.42 -14.54
N SER A 243 11.98 -6.10 -15.67
CA SER A 243 12.95 -5.67 -16.68
C SER A 243 12.50 -4.47 -17.53
N ALA A 244 11.19 -4.26 -17.70
CA ALA A 244 10.62 -3.24 -18.59
C ALA A 244 10.10 -1.99 -17.86
N GLU A 245 9.43 -2.15 -16.70
CA GLU A 245 8.71 -1.06 -16.04
C GLU A 245 9.16 -0.82 -14.58
N MET A 246 9.79 -1.81 -13.90
CA MET A 246 10.20 -1.67 -12.49
C MET A 246 11.69 -1.33 -12.28
N ARG A 247 12.40 -0.81 -13.29
CA ARG A 247 13.75 -0.21 -13.10
C ARG A 247 13.63 1.14 -12.37
N GLY A 248 13.09 1.11 -11.15
CA GLY A 248 13.24 2.18 -10.20
C GLY A 248 14.67 2.18 -9.66
N GLY A 249 15.36 3.31 -9.77
CA GLY A 249 16.69 3.47 -9.19
C GLY A 249 17.83 2.86 -10.02
N VAL A 250 18.96 2.66 -9.36
CA VAL A 250 20.23 2.33 -10.02
C VAL A 250 20.53 0.85 -9.79
N TRP A 251 20.68 0.08 -10.87
CA TRP A 251 20.76 -1.39 -10.83
C TRP A 251 21.78 -1.95 -9.83
N TRP A 252 22.98 -1.35 -9.74
CA TRP A 252 24.02 -1.80 -8.82
C TRP A 252 23.69 -1.52 -7.35
N LYS A 253 22.91 -0.46 -7.06
CA LYS A 253 22.43 -0.19 -5.70
C LYS A 253 21.43 -1.25 -5.28
N ASN A 254 20.51 -1.59 -6.18
CA ASN A 254 19.53 -2.63 -5.94
C ASN A 254 20.23 -3.99 -5.72
N TYR A 255 21.23 -4.30 -6.54
CA TYR A 255 22.10 -5.46 -6.34
C TYR A 255 22.72 -5.50 -4.95
N LEU A 256 23.40 -4.42 -4.54
CA LEU A 256 24.04 -4.34 -3.24
C LEU A 256 23.03 -4.51 -2.10
N LEU A 257 21.88 -3.83 -2.18
CA LEU A 257 20.83 -3.95 -1.17
C LEU A 257 20.30 -5.38 -1.10
N ASN A 258 20.05 -6.04 -2.23
CA ASN A 258 19.55 -7.40 -2.24
C ASN A 258 20.55 -8.39 -1.63
N VAL A 259 21.85 -8.22 -1.90
CA VAL A 259 22.90 -9.04 -1.28
C VAL A 259 22.97 -8.79 0.23
N VAL A 260 23.07 -7.53 0.64
CA VAL A 260 23.20 -7.14 2.06
C VAL A 260 22.02 -7.62 2.90
N TYR A 261 20.81 -7.60 2.33
CA TYR A 261 19.58 -7.95 3.03
C TYR A 261 19.08 -9.37 2.75
N GLY A 262 19.88 -10.22 2.09
CA GLY A 262 19.54 -11.62 1.85
C GLY A 262 18.29 -11.84 0.99
N LEU A 263 18.03 -10.91 0.05
CA LEU A 263 16.93 -11.00 -0.93
C LEU A 263 17.33 -11.79 -2.19
N VAL A 264 18.59 -12.21 -2.31
CA VAL A 264 19.12 -13.00 -3.43
C VAL A 264 18.72 -14.46 -3.23
N GLY A 265 17.73 -14.96 -3.99
CA GLY A 265 17.30 -16.35 -3.82
C GLY A 265 16.31 -16.90 -4.85
N VAL A 266 16.02 -16.22 -5.95
CA VAL A 266 15.12 -16.75 -6.98
C VAL A 266 15.71 -16.47 -8.36
N GLY A 267 16.37 -17.48 -8.94
CA GLY A 267 16.65 -17.60 -10.39
C GLY A 267 17.31 -16.43 -11.12
N GLY A 268 18.61 -16.57 -11.40
CA GLY A 268 19.26 -16.23 -12.69
C GLY A 268 19.36 -14.78 -13.19
N ALA A 269 18.42 -13.89 -12.92
CA ALA A 269 18.40 -12.53 -13.50
C ALA A 269 17.98 -11.42 -12.51
N GLY A 270 17.46 -11.79 -11.33
CA GLY A 270 16.72 -10.86 -10.45
C GLY A 270 17.53 -10.00 -9.47
N CYS A 271 18.86 -10.12 -9.40
CA CYS A 271 19.62 -9.41 -8.36
C CYS A 271 19.59 -7.87 -8.51
N ALA A 272 19.31 -7.35 -9.71
CA ALA A 272 19.24 -5.90 -9.97
C ALA A 272 17.87 -5.25 -9.65
N MET A 273 16.89 -6.03 -9.18
CA MET A 273 15.54 -5.55 -8.92
C MET A 273 15.41 -4.76 -7.62
N PRO A 274 14.53 -3.74 -7.52
CA PRO A 274 14.29 -3.04 -6.26
C PRO A 274 13.88 -4.04 -5.15
N PRO A 275 14.35 -3.87 -3.91
CA PRO A 275 14.01 -4.76 -2.80
C PRO A 275 12.50 -5.01 -2.61
N GLN A 276 11.66 -4.03 -2.93
CA GLN A 276 10.19 -4.13 -2.83
C GLN A 276 9.61 -5.23 -3.73
N TYR A 277 10.25 -5.51 -4.86
CA TYR A 277 9.88 -6.60 -5.74
C TYR A 277 10.07 -7.96 -5.04
N TRP A 278 11.21 -8.15 -4.39
CA TRP A 278 11.52 -9.38 -3.68
C TRP A 278 10.64 -9.59 -2.46
N LEU A 279 10.23 -8.50 -1.80
CA LEU A 279 9.23 -8.53 -0.75
C LEU A 279 7.89 -9.05 -1.27
N LEU A 280 7.42 -8.59 -2.43
CA LEU A 280 6.17 -9.07 -3.02
C LEU A 280 6.22 -10.59 -3.32
N VAL A 281 7.34 -11.08 -3.87
CA VAL A 281 7.54 -12.53 -4.13
C VAL A 281 7.55 -13.33 -2.83
N ARG A 282 8.26 -12.86 -1.80
CA ARG A 282 8.31 -13.54 -0.50
C ARG A 282 6.93 -13.56 0.16
N LEU A 283 6.16 -12.48 0.04
CA LEU A 283 4.81 -12.40 0.57
C LEU A 283 3.85 -13.39 -0.11
N ASP A 284 3.95 -13.56 -1.43
CA ASP A 284 3.17 -14.59 -2.14
C ASP A 284 3.45 -16.01 -1.60
N ARG A 285 4.74 -16.34 -1.38
CA ARG A 285 5.13 -17.64 -0.78
C ARG A 285 4.62 -17.84 0.64
N LEU A 286 4.65 -16.77 1.46
CA LEU A 286 4.07 -16.79 2.80
C LEU A 286 2.57 -17.07 2.74
N PHE A 287 1.85 -16.46 1.80
CA PHE A 287 0.42 -16.69 1.62
C PHE A 287 0.10 -18.05 1.01
N ALA A 288 0.97 -18.61 0.16
CA ALA A 288 0.87 -19.95 -0.39
C ALA A 288 0.98 -21.07 0.68
N GLY A 289 1.45 -20.73 1.89
CA GLY A 289 1.71 -21.71 2.94
C GLY A 289 3.05 -22.44 2.76
N GLU A 290 3.88 -22.02 1.78
CA GLU A 290 5.20 -22.59 1.52
C GLU A 290 6.19 -22.31 2.66
N THR A 291 5.88 -21.33 3.52
CA THR A 291 6.77 -20.84 4.59
C THR A 291 5.97 -20.47 5.85
N ALA A 292 5.34 -21.46 6.49
CA ALA A 292 4.62 -21.28 7.76
C ALA A 292 5.56 -21.11 8.99
N ASN A 293 6.82 -20.70 8.80
CA ASN A 293 7.77 -20.47 9.87
C ASN A 293 7.57 -19.05 10.46
N PRO A 294 7.25 -18.90 11.76
CA PRO A 294 7.12 -17.60 12.42
C PRO A 294 8.34 -16.68 12.24
N GLN A 295 9.55 -17.26 12.15
CA GLN A 295 10.78 -16.49 11.93
C GLN A 295 10.82 -15.80 10.56
N GLU A 296 10.26 -16.45 9.53
CA GLU A 296 10.23 -15.89 8.19
C GLU A 296 9.26 -14.72 8.08
N VAL A 297 8.13 -14.79 8.79
CA VAL A 297 7.20 -13.66 8.87
C VAL A 297 7.85 -12.46 9.56
N VAL A 298 8.51 -12.67 10.70
CA VAL A 298 9.23 -11.61 11.42
C VAL A 298 10.32 -11.00 10.53
N HIS A 299 11.06 -11.84 9.82
CA HIS A 299 12.10 -11.40 8.89
C HIS A 299 11.51 -10.60 7.72
N PHE A 300 10.41 -11.06 7.12
CA PHE A 300 9.68 -10.32 6.09
C PHE A 300 9.23 -8.95 6.58
N LEU A 301 8.56 -8.87 7.75
CA LEU A 301 8.05 -7.61 8.30
C LEU A 301 9.19 -6.64 8.63
N THR A 302 10.34 -7.15 9.08
CA THR A 302 11.54 -6.34 9.32
C THR A 302 12.06 -5.71 8.03
N LEU A 303 12.13 -6.49 6.95
CA LEU A 303 12.56 -5.99 5.64
C LEU A 303 11.53 -5.06 5.01
N TRP A 304 10.23 -5.35 5.16
CA TRP A 304 9.15 -4.49 4.70
C TRP A 304 9.24 -3.10 5.33
N LYS A 305 9.37 -3.00 6.65
CA LYS A 305 9.59 -1.71 7.36
C LYS A 305 10.85 -0.96 6.90
N ARG A 306 11.84 -1.67 6.34
CA ARG A 306 13.10 -1.06 5.89
C ARG A 306 12.98 -0.44 4.50
N PHE A 307 12.15 -1.02 3.64
CA PHE A 307 12.09 -0.69 2.21
C PHE A 307 10.80 -0.01 1.77
N ASN A 308 9.85 0.14 2.67
CA ASN A 308 8.60 0.84 2.48
C ASN A 308 8.45 1.92 3.55
#